data_AF-A0A422QIL1-F1
#
_entry.id   AF-A0A422QIL1-F1
#
_cell.length_a   1.000
_cell.length_b   1.000
_cell.length_c   1.000
_cell.angle_alpha   90.00
_cell.angle_beta   90.00
_cell.angle_gamma   90.00
#
_symmetry.space_group_name_H-M   'P 1'
#
loop_
_entity.id
_entity.type
_entity.pdbx_description
1 polymer ?
#
loop_
_entity_poly.entity_id
_entity_poly.type
_entity_poly.pdbx_seq_one_letter_code
_entity_poly.pdbx_strand_id
1 'polypeptide(L)'
;MRANAATDPLPGRYPTPISADAPLWRLGFRPFYLLAAAFAATAVPAWLLAYLGLLPHGPVNLLWHVHEMVLGFAVAVVAGFLLTAVQSWTGLPTPRGRSLQALVLLWIAGRCAALGAPPLLYAVVDVAFLFAVAGVILRLLLRANNRRNLPICLVIALLGVCNLVFHLAMHGVLAVSPLTPVHGAILLLVLLVAVIGGRVGPMFTRNGAPGSRARNLPRLDLTCIVSIAVLALCWLAGAPGWALLAAGVVAAVLNGGRFILWDPLSTLRTPLLWSFHLSYAMLVAGLLALGLAGVGVVSGSAALHLL
;
A
#
# COMPACT_ATOMS: atom_id res chain seq x y z
N MET A 1 39.18 -54.76 -20.14
CA MET A 1 39.86 -53.49 -20.46
C MET A 1 39.14 -52.85 -21.64
N ARG A 2 38.78 -51.56 -21.54
CA ARG A 2 38.04 -50.69 -22.50
C ARG A 2 36.50 -50.84 -22.46
N ALA A 3 35.69 -49.78 -22.44
CA ALA A 3 35.86 -48.37 -22.12
C ALA A 3 34.44 -47.78 -21.96
N ASN A 4 34.27 -46.87 -20.99
CA ASN A 4 33.08 -46.03 -20.84
C ASN A 4 32.88 -45.16 -22.10
N ALA A 5 31.67 -45.15 -22.66
CA ALA A 5 31.25 -44.14 -23.63
C ALA A 5 30.29 -43.16 -22.95
N ALA A 6 30.76 -41.92 -22.87
CA ALA A 6 30.18 -40.75 -22.25
C ALA A 6 28.70 -40.49 -22.58
N THR A 7 27.96 -40.15 -21.54
CA THR A 7 26.73 -39.37 -21.59
C THR A 7 27.05 -37.97 -22.12
N ASP A 8 26.57 -37.62 -23.30
CA ASP A 8 26.60 -36.25 -23.80
C ASP A 8 25.63 -35.38 -22.99
N PRO A 9 26.08 -34.28 -22.35
CA PRO A 9 25.16 -33.31 -21.76
C PRO A 9 24.49 -32.51 -22.90
N LEU A 10 23.16 -32.52 -22.91
CA LEU A 10 22.36 -31.70 -23.82
C LEU A 10 22.87 -30.24 -23.82
N PRO A 11 23.07 -29.61 -24.99
CA PRO A 11 23.57 -28.25 -25.06
C PRO A 11 22.67 -27.31 -24.25
N GLY A 12 23.29 -26.63 -23.29
CA GLY A 12 22.64 -25.67 -22.42
C GLY A 12 21.86 -24.65 -23.24
N ARG A 13 20.57 -24.52 -22.94
CA ARG A 13 19.77 -23.39 -23.42
C ARG A 13 20.45 -22.11 -22.93
N TYR A 14 21.09 -21.39 -23.85
CA TYR A 14 21.51 -20.01 -23.59
C TYR A 14 20.31 -19.21 -23.07
N PRO A 15 20.50 -18.33 -22.07
CA PRO A 15 19.42 -17.45 -21.61
C PRO A 15 18.87 -16.69 -22.81
N THR A 16 17.56 -16.79 -23.02
CA THR A 16 16.80 -15.96 -23.98
C THR A 16 17.23 -14.50 -23.89
N PRO A 17 17.31 -13.77 -25.02
CA PRO A 17 17.84 -12.41 -25.06
C PRO A 17 17.15 -11.55 -24.00
N ILE A 18 17.97 -10.84 -23.21
CA ILE A 18 17.53 -9.84 -22.25
C ILE A 18 16.59 -8.91 -23.02
N SER A 19 15.32 -8.83 -22.60
CA SER A 19 14.32 -7.93 -23.18
C SER A 19 14.93 -6.55 -23.46
N ALA A 20 14.75 -5.99 -24.66
CA ALA A 20 15.30 -4.71 -25.08
C ALA A 20 14.86 -3.50 -24.21
N ASP A 21 13.87 -3.70 -23.34
CA ASP A 21 13.44 -2.71 -22.36
C ASP A 21 14.52 -2.46 -21.30
N ALA A 22 14.89 -1.19 -21.13
CA ALA A 22 15.82 -0.77 -20.08
C ALA A 22 15.39 -1.31 -18.70
N PRO A 23 16.33 -1.67 -17.80
CA PRO A 23 16.02 -2.35 -16.54
C PRO A 23 14.93 -1.69 -15.70
N LEU A 24 14.86 -0.35 -15.71
CA LEU A 24 13.83 0.42 -15.01
C LEU A 24 12.41 0.03 -15.43
N TRP A 25 12.17 -0.30 -16.71
CA TRP A 25 10.82 -0.50 -17.27
C TRP A 25 10.35 -1.96 -17.28
N ARG A 26 11.07 -2.87 -16.60
CA ARG A 26 10.79 -4.31 -16.61
C ARG A 26 9.78 -4.78 -15.57
N LEU A 27 9.66 -4.08 -14.43
CA LEU A 27 8.77 -4.44 -13.32
C LEU A 27 8.27 -3.16 -12.64
N GLY A 28 7.00 -3.16 -12.23
CA GLY A 28 6.34 -1.96 -11.69
C GLY A 28 7.01 -1.41 -10.44
N PHE A 29 7.54 -2.24 -9.54
CA PHE A 29 8.15 -1.74 -8.31
C PHE A 29 9.35 -0.83 -8.56
N ARG A 30 10.09 -1.04 -9.67
CA ARG A 30 11.34 -0.32 -9.94
C ARG A 30 11.12 1.19 -10.09
N PRO A 31 10.31 1.69 -11.05
CA PRO A 31 10.08 3.12 -11.16
C PRO A 31 9.22 3.65 -10.02
N PHE A 32 8.17 2.92 -9.60
CA PHE A 32 7.25 3.44 -8.59
C PHE A 32 7.89 3.57 -7.21
N TYR A 33 8.77 2.65 -6.78
CA TYR A 33 9.43 2.78 -5.49
C TYR A 33 10.48 3.88 -5.50
N LEU A 34 11.22 4.05 -6.61
CA LEU A 34 12.15 5.17 -6.77
C LEU A 34 11.42 6.51 -6.74
N LEU A 35 10.29 6.62 -7.45
CA LEU A 35 9.48 7.82 -7.47
C LEU A 35 8.81 8.10 -6.12
N ALA A 36 8.29 7.08 -5.44
CA ALA A 36 7.71 7.22 -4.11
C ALA A 36 8.76 7.70 -3.09
N ALA A 37 9.97 7.12 -3.12
CA ALA A 37 11.07 7.54 -2.26
C ALA A 37 11.52 8.97 -2.55
N ALA A 38 11.73 9.32 -3.82
CA ALA A 38 12.09 10.68 -4.23
C ALA A 38 11.00 11.69 -3.83
N PHE A 39 9.74 11.34 -4.07
CA PHE A 39 8.61 12.19 -3.74
C PHE A 39 8.47 12.41 -2.23
N ALA A 40 8.58 11.37 -1.40
CA ALA A 40 8.57 11.53 0.05
C ALA A 40 9.74 12.39 0.54
N ALA A 41 10.94 12.18 -0.02
CA ALA A 41 12.15 12.94 0.31
C ALA A 41 12.03 14.44 -0.02
N THR A 42 11.19 14.82 -0.99
CA THR A 42 10.95 16.23 -1.35
C THR A 42 9.68 16.82 -0.74
N ALA A 43 8.57 16.06 -0.75
CA ALA A 43 7.25 16.52 -0.36
C ALA A 43 7.11 16.73 1.15
N VAL A 44 7.72 15.86 1.97
CA VAL A 44 7.68 16.00 3.43
C VAL A 44 8.45 17.26 3.88
N PRO A 45 9.70 17.50 3.44
CA PRO A 45 10.37 18.77 3.74
C PRO A 45 9.64 19.99 3.19
N ALA A 46 9.11 19.94 1.96
CA ALA A 46 8.36 21.05 1.39
C ALA A 46 7.12 21.39 2.23
N TRP A 47 6.36 20.39 2.67
CA TRP A 47 5.24 20.60 3.57
C TRP A 47 5.69 21.13 4.93
N LEU A 48 6.78 20.61 5.50
CA LEU A 48 7.29 21.08 6.79
C LEU A 48 7.70 22.56 6.72
N LEU A 49 8.36 22.99 5.64
CA LEU A 49 8.69 24.39 5.41
C LEU A 49 7.43 25.26 5.27
N ALA A 50 6.40 24.79 4.54
CA ALA A 50 5.13 25.49 4.44
C ALA A 50 4.40 25.58 5.79
N TYR A 51 4.40 24.50 6.57
CA TYR A 51 3.79 24.43 7.90
C TYR A 51 4.45 25.39 8.88
N LEU A 52 5.78 25.55 8.80
CA LEU A 52 6.54 26.52 9.59
C LEU A 52 6.43 27.96 9.08
N GLY A 53 5.68 28.22 8.00
CA GLY A 53 5.54 29.55 7.40
C GLY A 53 6.78 30.03 6.65
N LEU A 54 7.73 29.14 6.32
CA LEU A 54 8.98 29.45 5.61
C LEU A 54 8.81 29.45 4.08
N LEU A 55 7.67 29.00 3.57
CA LEU A 55 7.30 29.13 2.16
C LEU A 55 6.17 30.15 2.00
N PRO A 56 6.14 30.89 0.87
CA PRO A 56 4.99 31.70 0.51
C PRO A 56 3.70 30.88 0.53
N HIS A 57 2.57 31.54 0.81
CA HIS A 57 1.27 30.90 0.66
C HIS A 57 1.11 30.35 -0.76
N GLY A 58 0.77 29.06 -0.84
CA GLY A 58 0.76 28.33 -2.09
C GLY A 58 -0.02 27.02 -1.98
N PRO A 59 0.09 26.16 -3.00
CA PRO A 59 -0.66 24.90 -3.06
C PRO A 59 -0.25 23.91 -1.96
N VAL A 60 0.99 24.02 -1.45
CA VAL A 60 1.51 23.18 -0.36
C VAL A 60 0.93 23.65 0.97
N ASN A 61 -0.05 22.92 1.47
CA ASN A 61 -0.72 23.16 2.76
C ASN A 61 -1.07 21.83 3.44
N LEU A 62 -1.81 21.87 4.56
CA LEU A 62 -2.21 20.67 5.30
C LEU A 62 -3.02 19.68 4.45
N LEU A 63 -4.02 20.15 3.69
CA LEU A 63 -4.85 19.28 2.87
C LEU A 63 -4.05 18.67 1.72
N TRP A 64 -3.15 19.45 1.12
CA TRP A 64 -2.19 18.95 0.13
C TRP A 64 -1.33 17.83 0.72
N HIS A 65 -0.76 18.03 1.91
CA HIS A 65 0.09 17.00 2.54
C HIS A 65 -0.67 15.73 2.85
N VAL A 66 -1.82 15.84 3.51
CA VAL A 66 -2.64 14.68 3.88
C VAL A 66 -3.09 13.91 2.63
N HIS A 67 -3.48 14.63 1.56
CA HIS A 67 -3.80 14.02 0.28
C HIS A 67 -2.59 13.33 -0.36
N GLU A 68 -1.50 14.06 -0.55
CA GLU A 68 -0.34 13.61 -1.32
C GLU A 68 0.43 12.49 -0.62
N MET A 69 0.43 12.43 0.72
CA MET A 69 1.03 11.30 1.44
C MET A 69 0.23 10.01 1.28
N VAL A 70 -1.10 10.09 1.22
CA VAL A 70 -1.98 8.91 1.16
C VAL A 70 -2.28 8.53 -0.29
N LEU A 71 -2.82 9.45 -1.08
CA LEU A 71 -3.29 9.25 -2.45
C LEU A 71 -2.25 9.60 -3.52
N GLY A 72 -1.07 10.10 -3.11
CA GLY A 72 0.09 10.26 -3.98
C GLY A 72 1.18 9.22 -3.73
N PHE A 73 1.81 9.31 -2.56
CA PHE A 73 2.93 8.48 -2.13
C PHE A 73 2.52 7.02 -1.89
N ALA A 74 1.58 6.76 -0.97
CA ALA A 74 1.27 5.38 -0.58
C ALA A 74 0.66 4.57 -1.74
N VAL A 75 -0.17 5.19 -2.58
CA VAL A 75 -0.70 4.51 -3.78
C VAL A 75 0.38 4.21 -4.84
N ALA A 76 1.46 5.01 -4.92
CA ALA A 76 2.59 4.68 -5.79
C ALA A 76 3.28 3.41 -5.31
N VAL A 77 3.50 3.27 -3.99
CA VAL A 77 4.04 2.06 -3.38
C VAL A 77 3.11 0.86 -3.64
N VAL A 78 1.80 1.03 -3.45
CA VAL A 78 0.82 -0.01 -3.75
C VAL A 78 0.84 -0.41 -5.23
N ALA A 79 0.87 0.55 -6.15
CA ALA A 79 0.94 0.28 -7.58
C ALA A 79 2.22 -0.49 -7.95
N GLY A 80 3.38 -0.06 -7.43
CA GLY A 80 4.66 -0.73 -7.63
C GLY A 80 4.66 -2.18 -7.14
N PHE A 81 4.13 -2.41 -5.93
CA PHE A 81 3.97 -3.74 -5.36
C PHE A 81 3.03 -4.60 -6.22
N LEU A 82 1.82 -4.13 -6.51
CA LEU A 82 0.79 -4.93 -7.17
C LEU A 82 1.09 -5.22 -8.64
N LEU A 83 1.65 -4.27 -9.38
CA LEU A 83 2.10 -4.51 -10.77
C LEU A 83 3.25 -5.52 -10.84
N THR A 84 3.91 -5.81 -9.72
CA THR A 84 4.93 -6.87 -9.61
C THR A 84 4.32 -8.18 -9.10
N ALA A 85 3.49 -8.11 -8.05
CA ALA A 85 2.89 -9.27 -7.41
C ALA A 85 1.83 -9.97 -8.27
N VAL A 86 1.04 -9.21 -9.04
CA VAL A 86 0.02 -9.81 -9.93
C VAL A 86 0.65 -10.71 -10.99
N GLN A 87 1.85 -10.39 -11.45
CA GLN A 87 2.59 -11.26 -12.36
C GLN A 87 2.87 -12.62 -11.73
N SER A 88 3.32 -12.68 -10.47
CA SER A 88 3.59 -13.95 -9.81
C SER A 88 2.31 -14.74 -9.49
N TRP A 89 1.19 -14.06 -9.24
CA TRP A 89 -0.10 -14.72 -8.95
C TRP A 89 -0.83 -15.23 -10.19
N THR A 90 -0.60 -14.63 -11.35
CA THR A 90 -1.33 -14.93 -12.58
C THR A 90 -0.48 -15.65 -13.63
N GLY A 91 0.85 -15.54 -13.54
CA GLY A 91 1.77 -15.96 -14.59
C GLY A 91 1.71 -15.08 -15.84
N LEU A 92 0.81 -14.09 -15.89
CA LEU A 92 0.62 -13.20 -17.03
C LEU A 92 1.61 -12.03 -16.98
N PRO A 93 2.03 -11.50 -18.14
CA PRO A 93 2.86 -10.31 -18.18
C PRO A 93 2.07 -9.10 -17.66
N THR A 94 2.63 -8.41 -16.67
CA THR A 94 2.16 -7.09 -16.22
C THR A 94 2.71 -5.99 -17.14
N PRO A 95 2.20 -4.74 -17.07
CA PRO A 95 2.73 -3.63 -17.87
C PRO A 95 4.24 -3.48 -17.76
N ARG A 96 4.89 -3.37 -18.92
CA ARG A 96 6.34 -3.18 -19.12
C ARG A 96 6.60 -2.19 -20.25
N GLY A 97 7.82 -1.67 -20.34
CA GLY A 97 8.23 -0.72 -21.38
C GLY A 97 7.30 0.49 -21.44
N ARG A 98 6.79 0.81 -22.63
CA ARG A 98 5.90 1.96 -22.89
C ARG A 98 4.62 1.96 -22.05
N SER A 99 4.02 0.79 -21.81
CA SER A 99 2.78 0.70 -21.02
C SER A 99 3.00 1.07 -19.55
N LEU A 100 4.16 0.71 -18.99
CA LEU A 100 4.55 1.10 -17.64
C LEU A 100 4.94 2.58 -17.57
N GLN A 101 5.63 3.08 -18.60
CA GLN A 101 5.95 4.51 -18.71
C GLN A 101 4.69 5.38 -18.73
N ALA A 102 3.62 4.96 -19.43
CA ALA A 102 2.36 5.68 -19.45
C ALA A 102 1.73 5.80 -18.06
N LEU A 103 1.73 4.73 -17.27
CA LEU A 103 1.23 4.76 -15.88
C LEU A 103 2.10 5.67 -14.98
N VAL A 104 3.41 5.63 -15.17
CA VAL A 104 4.36 6.48 -14.45
C VAL A 104 4.15 7.96 -14.79
N LEU A 105 4.04 8.29 -16.08
CA LEU A 105 3.78 9.66 -16.54
C LEU A 105 2.43 10.18 -16.04
N LEU A 106 1.40 9.33 -16.03
CA LEU A 106 0.10 9.68 -15.46
C LEU A 106 0.20 10.03 -13.97
N TRP A 107 0.96 9.22 -13.21
CA TRP A 107 1.19 9.50 -11.79
C TRP A 107 1.97 10.81 -11.59
N ILE A 108 3.07 11.01 -12.33
CA ILE A 108 3.88 12.25 -12.25
C ILE A 108 3.02 13.46 -12.60
N ALA A 109 2.19 13.38 -13.65
CA ALA A 109 1.30 14.46 -14.06
C ALA A 109 0.33 14.85 -12.95
N GLY A 110 -0.20 13.89 -12.17
CA GLY A 110 -1.06 14.18 -11.01
C GLY A 110 -0.32 14.96 -9.93
N ARG A 111 0.91 14.57 -9.59
CA ARG A 111 1.75 15.26 -8.60
C ARG A 111 2.13 16.66 -9.05
N CYS A 112 2.46 16.84 -10.34
CA CYS A 112 2.71 18.17 -10.91
C CYS A 112 1.45 19.04 -10.92
N ALA A 113 0.29 18.46 -11.22
CA ALA A 113 -0.98 19.17 -11.21
C ALA A 113 -1.37 19.65 -9.79
N ALA A 114 -1.01 18.88 -8.76
CA ALA A 114 -1.20 19.27 -7.36
C ALA A 114 -0.45 20.55 -6.95
N LEU A 115 0.54 21.00 -7.74
CA LEU A 115 1.33 22.21 -7.49
C LEU A 115 0.72 23.48 -8.12
N GLY A 116 -0.56 23.46 -8.47
CA GLY A 116 -1.29 24.67 -8.89
C GLY A 116 -1.88 24.62 -10.30
N ALA A 117 -2.06 23.43 -10.89
CA ALA A 117 -2.85 23.31 -12.11
C ALA A 117 -4.32 23.65 -11.85
N PRO A 118 -5.11 23.96 -12.90
CA PRO A 118 -6.55 24.13 -12.77
C PRO A 118 -7.20 22.95 -12.04
N PRO A 119 -8.08 23.19 -11.05
CA PRO A 119 -8.48 22.12 -10.15
C PRO A 119 -9.17 20.92 -10.81
N LEU A 120 -9.97 21.15 -11.85
CA LEU A 120 -10.58 20.07 -12.64
C LEU A 120 -9.53 19.20 -13.34
N LEU A 121 -8.46 19.81 -13.87
CA LEU A 121 -7.37 19.07 -14.50
C LEU A 121 -6.64 18.22 -13.47
N TYR A 122 -6.37 18.77 -12.29
CA TYR A 122 -5.78 18.03 -11.18
C TYR A 122 -6.65 16.83 -10.79
N ALA A 123 -7.94 17.05 -10.53
CA ALA A 123 -8.88 16.00 -10.16
C ALA A 123 -8.95 14.86 -11.20
N VAL A 124 -9.07 15.19 -12.48
CA VAL A 124 -9.17 14.19 -13.55
C VAL A 124 -7.89 13.36 -13.66
N VAL A 125 -6.72 13.99 -13.70
CA VAL A 125 -5.44 13.31 -13.88
C VAL A 125 -5.12 12.43 -12.67
N ASP A 126 -5.35 12.96 -11.46
CA ASP A 126 -5.03 12.29 -10.22
C ASP A 126 -5.94 11.07 -9.96
N VAL A 127 -7.25 11.22 -10.18
CA VAL A 127 -8.22 10.11 -10.05
C VAL A 127 -7.99 9.04 -11.12
N ALA A 128 -7.63 9.42 -12.34
CA ALA A 128 -7.42 8.49 -13.45
C ALA A 128 -6.34 7.45 -13.15
N PHE A 129 -5.29 7.81 -12.39
CA PHE A 129 -4.20 6.90 -12.05
C PHE A 129 -4.69 5.62 -11.34
N LEU A 130 -5.47 5.77 -10.26
CA LEU A 130 -5.96 4.64 -9.47
C LEU A 130 -6.90 3.73 -10.27
N PHE A 131 -7.80 4.30 -11.06
CA PHE A 131 -8.70 3.53 -11.92
C PHE A 131 -7.96 2.84 -13.07
N ALA A 132 -6.91 3.47 -13.63
CA ALA A 132 -6.05 2.83 -14.63
C ALA A 132 -5.31 1.61 -14.05
N VAL A 133 -4.72 1.75 -12.87
CA VAL A 133 -4.05 0.65 -12.15
C VAL A 133 -5.04 -0.47 -11.80
N ALA A 134 -6.21 -0.12 -11.24
CA ALA A 134 -7.28 -1.09 -10.93
C ALA A 134 -7.74 -1.84 -12.19
N GLY A 135 -7.98 -1.13 -13.29
CA GLY A 135 -8.40 -1.74 -14.56
C GLY A 135 -7.36 -2.69 -15.16
N VAL A 136 -6.07 -2.34 -15.09
CA VAL A 136 -4.98 -3.23 -15.50
C VAL A 136 -5.00 -4.52 -14.66
N ILE A 137 -5.03 -4.38 -13.34
CA ILE A 137 -4.97 -5.52 -12.42
C ILE A 137 -6.21 -6.41 -12.58
N LEU A 138 -7.40 -5.81 -12.65
CA LEU A 138 -8.66 -6.52 -12.84
C LEU A 138 -8.62 -7.39 -14.10
N ARG A 139 -8.20 -6.82 -15.24
CA ARG A 139 -8.10 -7.56 -16.50
C ARG A 139 -7.19 -8.78 -16.38
N LEU A 140 -6.03 -8.64 -15.71
CA LEU A 140 -5.10 -9.75 -15.53
C LEU A 140 -5.67 -10.82 -14.59
N LEU A 141 -6.30 -10.42 -13.49
CA LEU A 141 -6.92 -11.36 -12.55
C LEU A 141 -8.09 -12.12 -13.18
N LEU A 142 -8.94 -11.46 -13.96
CA LEU A 142 -10.05 -12.10 -14.67
C LEU A 142 -9.54 -13.07 -15.75
N ARG A 143 -8.54 -12.67 -16.54
CA ARG A 143 -7.93 -13.54 -17.56
C ARG A 143 -7.28 -14.80 -16.97
N ALA A 144 -6.70 -14.69 -15.78
CA ALA A 144 -6.12 -15.83 -15.07
C ALA A 144 -7.12 -16.58 -14.18
N ASN A 145 -8.41 -16.21 -14.19
CA ASN A 145 -9.45 -16.71 -13.29
C ASN A 145 -9.04 -16.70 -11.79
N ASN A 146 -8.21 -15.73 -11.39
CA ASN A 146 -7.68 -15.64 -10.04
C ASN A 146 -8.65 -14.90 -9.10
N ARG A 147 -9.72 -15.61 -8.71
CA ARG A 147 -10.77 -15.08 -7.82
C ARG A 147 -10.27 -14.72 -6.42
N ARG A 148 -9.24 -15.41 -5.93
CA ARG A 148 -8.66 -15.21 -4.59
C ARG A 148 -8.04 -13.82 -4.39
N ASN A 149 -7.64 -13.18 -5.48
CA ASN A 149 -7.02 -11.86 -5.47
C ASN A 149 -7.94 -10.71 -5.94
N LEU A 150 -9.18 -11.01 -6.35
CA LEU A 150 -10.15 -9.98 -6.73
C LEU A 150 -10.45 -8.95 -5.62
N PRO A 151 -10.51 -9.33 -4.32
CA PRO A 151 -10.72 -8.33 -3.26
C PRO A 151 -9.65 -7.24 -3.22
N ILE A 152 -8.41 -7.52 -3.63
CA ILE A 152 -7.35 -6.50 -3.71
C ILE A 152 -7.71 -5.46 -4.77
N CYS A 153 -8.26 -5.88 -5.91
CA CYS A 153 -8.72 -4.95 -6.94
C CYS A 153 -9.88 -4.07 -6.46
N LEU A 154 -10.79 -4.63 -5.66
CA LEU A 154 -11.86 -3.85 -5.03
C LEU A 154 -11.29 -2.76 -4.12
N VAL A 155 -10.29 -3.07 -3.30
CA VAL A 155 -9.62 -2.07 -2.45
C VAL A 155 -9.02 -0.93 -3.27
N ILE A 156 -8.35 -1.21 -4.40
CA ILE A 156 -7.77 -0.16 -5.26
C ILE A 156 -8.88 0.71 -5.88
N ALA A 157 -9.98 0.10 -6.32
CA ALA A 157 -11.12 0.85 -6.84
C ALA A 157 -11.72 1.76 -5.75
N LEU A 158 -11.85 1.26 -4.52
CA LEU A 158 -12.29 2.06 -3.37
C LEU A 158 -11.32 3.19 -3.02
N LEU A 159 -10.00 2.99 -3.16
CA LEU A 159 -9.03 4.08 -3.05
C LEU A 159 -9.27 5.15 -4.13
N GLY A 160 -9.58 4.74 -5.36
CA GLY A 160 -9.97 5.66 -6.45
C GLY A 160 -11.26 6.43 -6.15
N VAL A 161 -12.23 5.78 -5.51
CA VAL A 161 -13.47 6.43 -5.04
C VAL A 161 -13.17 7.43 -3.91
N CYS A 162 -12.34 7.06 -2.93
CA CYS A 162 -11.88 8.00 -1.89
C CYS A 162 -11.21 9.22 -2.54
N ASN A 163 -10.35 9.01 -3.54
CA ASN A 163 -9.72 10.11 -4.25
C ASN A 163 -10.75 11.02 -4.95
N LEU A 164 -11.69 10.41 -5.69
CA LEU A 164 -12.76 11.17 -6.34
C LEU A 164 -13.58 11.99 -5.32
N VAL A 165 -13.97 11.39 -4.20
CA VAL A 165 -14.73 12.07 -3.14
C VAL A 165 -13.92 13.21 -2.53
N PHE A 166 -12.60 13.07 -2.38
CA PHE A 166 -11.72 14.15 -1.93
C PHE A 166 -11.80 15.36 -2.87
N HIS A 167 -11.62 15.16 -4.17
CA HIS A 167 -11.70 16.25 -5.16
C HIS A 167 -13.09 16.88 -5.19
N LEU A 168 -14.15 16.08 -5.15
CA LEU A 168 -15.52 16.59 -5.12
C LEU A 168 -15.81 17.40 -3.85
N ALA A 169 -15.27 16.98 -2.70
CA ALA A 169 -15.38 17.72 -1.43
C ALA A 169 -14.59 19.04 -1.47
N MET A 170 -13.37 19.03 -2.02
CA MET A 170 -12.56 20.24 -2.22
C MET A 170 -13.25 21.28 -3.11
N HIS A 171 -14.11 20.83 -4.03
CA HIS A 171 -14.92 21.69 -4.90
C HIS A 171 -16.29 22.07 -4.34
N GLY A 172 -16.64 21.63 -3.13
CA GLY A 172 -17.94 21.89 -2.53
C GLY A 172 -19.10 21.18 -3.24
N VAL A 173 -18.82 20.23 -4.14
CA VAL A 173 -19.84 19.41 -4.82
C VAL A 173 -20.48 18.43 -3.84
N LEU A 174 -19.69 17.92 -2.89
CA LEU A 174 -20.17 17.08 -1.79
C LEU A 174 -20.02 17.82 -0.47
N ALA A 175 -21.09 17.84 0.34
CA ALA A 175 -21.10 18.42 1.68
C ALA A 175 -20.46 17.48 2.72
N VAL A 176 -19.23 17.06 2.47
CA VAL A 176 -18.43 16.21 3.36
C VAL A 176 -17.05 16.85 3.57
N SER A 177 -16.43 16.60 4.73
CA SER A 177 -15.05 17.05 4.96
C SER A 177 -14.10 16.37 3.97
N PRO A 178 -13.15 17.09 3.34
CA PRO A 178 -12.10 16.49 2.53
C PRO A 178 -11.22 15.49 3.30
N LEU A 179 -11.16 15.57 4.64
CA LEU A 179 -10.39 14.62 5.44
C LEU A 179 -11.06 13.23 5.53
N THR A 180 -12.39 13.17 5.48
CA THR A 180 -13.14 11.91 5.58
C THR A 180 -12.72 10.86 4.53
N PRO A 181 -12.68 11.17 3.21
CA PRO A 181 -12.21 10.22 2.22
C PRO A 181 -10.73 9.83 2.40
N VAL A 182 -9.88 10.74 2.90
CA VAL A 182 -8.47 10.41 3.15
C VAL A 182 -8.32 9.45 4.33
N HIS A 183 -9.08 9.63 5.43
CA HIS A 183 -9.15 8.65 6.51
C HIS A 183 -9.63 7.29 6.00
N GLY A 184 -10.63 7.29 5.11
CA GLY A 184 -11.09 6.06 4.44
C GLY A 184 -9.97 5.39 3.63
N ALA A 185 -9.18 6.17 2.90
CA ALA A 185 -8.05 5.67 2.13
C ALA A 185 -6.94 5.08 3.03
N ILE A 186 -6.60 5.73 4.16
CA ILE A 186 -5.65 5.19 5.15
C ILE A 186 -6.14 3.83 5.65
N LEU A 187 -7.41 3.72 6.05
CA LEU A 187 -7.98 2.48 6.58
C LEU A 187 -8.04 1.36 5.53
N LEU A 188 -8.26 1.70 4.25
CA LEU A 188 -8.16 0.77 3.13
C LEU A 188 -6.73 0.28 2.91
N LEU A 189 -5.72 1.17 3.05
CA LEU A 189 -4.30 0.80 3.00
C LEU A 189 -3.93 -0.13 4.16
N VAL A 190 -4.40 0.16 5.38
CA VAL A 190 -4.20 -0.71 6.57
C VAL A 190 -4.82 -2.09 6.34
N LEU A 191 -6.03 -2.15 5.78
CA LEU A 191 -6.66 -3.42 5.39
C LEU A 191 -5.83 -4.18 4.35
N LEU A 192 -5.32 -3.47 3.33
CA LEU A 192 -4.47 -4.07 2.30
C LEU A 192 -3.17 -4.64 2.91
N VAL A 193 -2.51 -3.88 3.79
CA VAL A 193 -1.32 -4.32 4.52
C VAL A 193 -1.63 -5.56 5.37
N ALA A 194 -2.74 -5.56 6.10
CA ALA A 194 -3.15 -6.71 6.91
C ALA A 194 -3.47 -7.97 6.08
N VAL A 195 -4.07 -7.81 4.91
CA VAL A 195 -4.37 -8.92 3.97
C VAL A 195 -3.10 -9.48 3.35
N ILE A 196 -2.23 -8.61 2.84
CA ILE A 196 -0.97 -9.02 2.22
C ILE A 196 -0.02 -9.59 3.26
N GLY A 197 0.13 -8.92 4.40
CA GLY A 197 0.95 -9.35 5.54
C GLY A 197 0.58 -10.75 6.05
N GLY A 198 -0.72 -11.05 6.19
CA GLY A 198 -1.17 -12.40 6.55
C GLY A 198 -0.77 -13.50 5.54
N ARG A 199 -0.63 -13.15 4.26
CA ARG A 199 -0.28 -14.09 3.19
C ARG A 199 1.24 -14.29 3.06
N VAL A 200 2.02 -13.23 3.27
CA VAL A 200 3.47 -13.26 3.03
C VAL A 200 4.29 -13.35 4.30
N GLY A 201 3.81 -12.83 5.43
CA GLY A 201 4.58 -12.65 6.66
C GLY A 201 5.26 -13.93 7.16
N PRO A 202 4.52 -15.03 7.40
CA PRO A 202 5.13 -16.28 7.86
C PRO A 202 6.14 -16.85 6.87
N MET A 203 5.85 -16.78 5.56
CA MET A 203 6.75 -17.26 4.52
C MET A 203 8.02 -16.39 4.45
N PHE A 204 7.87 -15.07 4.56
CA PHE A 204 8.95 -14.11 4.55
C PHE A 204 9.89 -14.31 5.75
N THR A 205 9.34 -14.48 6.96
CA THR A 205 10.13 -14.80 8.16
C THR A 205 10.84 -16.15 8.01
N ARG A 206 10.16 -17.22 7.61
CA ARG A 206 10.79 -18.56 7.46
C ARG A 206 11.93 -18.56 6.45
N ASN A 207 11.79 -17.83 5.36
CA ASN A 207 12.80 -17.76 4.32
C ASN A 207 14.00 -16.89 4.73
N GLY A 208 13.79 -15.81 5.49
CA GLY A 208 14.86 -14.89 5.90
C GLY A 208 15.52 -15.24 7.25
N ALA A 209 14.84 -16.00 8.11
CA ALA A 209 15.33 -16.45 9.41
C ALA A 209 15.14 -17.98 9.51
N PRO A 210 16.11 -18.77 9.00
CA PRO A 210 16.08 -20.23 9.11
C PRO A 210 15.95 -20.68 10.57
N GLY A 211 15.02 -21.61 10.83
CA GLY A 211 14.72 -22.09 12.19
C GLY A 211 13.61 -21.32 12.92
N SER A 212 13.06 -20.26 12.31
CA SER A 212 11.88 -19.58 12.87
C SER A 212 10.65 -20.50 12.91
N ARG A 213 9.80 -20.28 13.92
CA ARG A 213 8.55 -21.02 14.13
C ARG A 213 7.35 -20.31 13.50
N ALA A 214 7.62 -19.41 12.55
CA ALA A 214 6.60 -18.55 11.97
C ALA A 214 5.51 -19.35 11.24
N ARG A 215 4.26 -19.11 11.64
CA ARG A 215 3.07 -19.83 11.16
C ARG A 215 1.88 -18.91 10.96
N ASN A 216 0.95 -19.32 10.11
CA ASN A 216 -0.35 -18.69 9.93
C ASN A 216 -1.46 -19.55 10.56
N LEU A 217 -2.50 -18.87 11.04
CA LEU A 217 -3.75 -19.50 11.44
C LEU A 217 -4.87 -18.84 10.61
N PRO A 218 -5.44 -19.54 9.61
CA PRO A 218 -6.38 -18.91 8.66
C PRO A 218 -7.59 -18.23 9.33
N ARG A 219 -8.09 -18.79 10.43
CA ARG A 219 -9.19 -18.19 11.21
C ARG A 219 -8.76 -16.86 11.85
N LEU A 220 -7.55 -16.81 12.41
CA LEU A 220 -7.00 -15.58 12.99
C LEU A 220 -6.72 -14.53 11.90
N ASP A 221 -6.26 -14.95 10.73
CA ASP A 221 -6.05 -14.03 9.60
C ASP A 221 -7.36 -13.33 9.21
N LEU A 222 -8.46 -14.09 9.12
CA LEU A 222 -9.78 -13.53 8.82
C LEU A 222 -10.26 -12.60 9.94
N THR A 223 -10.16 -13.01 11.22
CA THR A 223 -10.61 -12.15 12.33
C THR A 223 -9.79 -10.87 12.46
N CYS A 224 -8.50 -10.89 12.13
CA CYS A 224 -7.67 -9.68 12.05
C CYS A 224 -8.15 -8.69 10.98
N ILE A 225 -8.55 -9.21 9.81
CA ILE A 225 -9.06 -8.36 8.72
C ILE A 225 -10.44 -7.79 9.11
N VAL A 226 -11.31 -8.63 9.65
CA VAL A 226 -12.66 -8.22 10.08
C VAL A 226 -12.59 -7.19 11.21
N SER A 227 -11.69 -7.34 12.18
CA SER A 227 -11.56 -6.39 13.29
C SER A 227 -11.07 -5.01 12.82
N ILE A 228 -10.13 -4.97 11.87
CA ILE A 228 -9.71 -3.70 11.23
C ILE A 228 -10.87 -3.07 10.46
N ALA A 229 -11.66 -3.86 9.73
CA ALA A 229 -12.81 -3.34 8.99
C ALA A 229 -13.88 -2.77 9.94
N VAL A 230 -14.17 -3.43 11.06
CA VAL A 230 -15.09 -2.93 12.09
C VAL A 230 -14.57 -1.64 12.70
N LEU A 231 -13.29 -1.58 13.07
CA LEU A 231 -12.66 -0.36 13.59
C LEU A 231 -12.75 0.79 12.57
N ALA A 232 -12.48 0.51 11.30
CA ALA A 232 -12.58 1.48 10.22
C ALA A 232 -14.00 2.04 10.09
N LEU A 233 -15.02 1.17 10.15
CA LEU A 233 -16.42 1.59 10.11
C LEU A 233 -16.80 2.42 11.35
N CYS A 234 -16.35 2.03 12.55
CA CYS A 234 -16.56 2.82 13.76
C CYS A 234 -15.96 4.23 13.64
N TRP A 235 -14.73 4.33 13.11
CA TRP A 235 -14.05 5.60 12.90
C TRP A 235 -14.80 6.50 11.90
N LEU A 236 -15.12 5.95 10.72
CA LEU A 236 -15.75 6.72 9.64
C LEU A 236 -17.21 7.10 9.93
N ALA A 237 -17.92 6.29 10.71
CA ALA A 237 -19.30 6.57 11.12
C ALA A 237 -19.37 7.55 12.31
N GLY A 238 -18.25 7.95 12.90
CA GLY A 238 -18.24 8.78 14.11
C GLY A 238 -18.86 8.06 15.30
N ALA A 239 -18.58 6.77 15.47
CA ALA A 239 -19.12 5.97 16.56
C ALA A 239 -18.73 6.54 17.94
N PRO A 240 -19.51 6.27 19.00
CA PRO A 240 -19.18 6.71 20.34
C PRO A 240 -17.78 6.27 20.78
N GLY A 241 -17.10 7.12 21.54
CA GLY A 241 -15.70 6.90 21.93
C GLY A 241 -15.40 5.55 22.57
N TRP A 242 -16.31 5.04 23.41
CA TRP A 242 -16.18 3.72 24.03
C TRP A 242 -16.25 2.56 23.02
N ALA A 243 -17.08 2.69 21.98
CA ALA A 243 -17.22 1.68 20.93
C ALA A 243 -15.97 1.65 20.03
N LEU A 244 -15.45 2.85 19.71
CA LEU A 244 -14.20 2.99 18.98
C LEU A 244 -13.01 2.42 19.78
N LEU A 245 -12.95 2.69 21.09
CA LEU A 245 -11.96 2.11 22.00
C LEU A 245 -12.03 0.58 22.01
N ALA A 246 -13.23 0.01 22.21
CA ALA A 246 -13.42 -1.43 22.22
C ALA A 246 -12.98 -2.08 20.90
N ALA A 247 -13.38 -1.50 19.76
CA ALA A 247 -12.97 -1.97 18.44
C ALA A 247 -11.45 -1.89 18.25
N GLY A 248 -10.81 -0.79 18.68
CA GLY A 248 -9.37 -0.59 18.57
C GLY A 248 -8.57 -1.59 19.40
N VAL A 249 -8.99 -1.82 20.65
CA VAL A 249 -8.36 -2.83 21.53
C VAL A 249 -8.50 -4.23 20.94
N VAL A 250 -9.69 -4.62 20.47
CA VAL A 250 -9.90 -5.92 19.84
C VAL A 250 -9.03 -6.07 18.58
N ALA A 251 -8.99 -5.05 17.72
CA ALA A 251 -8.16 -5.07 16.52
C ALA A 251 -6.66 -5.21 16.86
N ALA A 252 -6.17 -4.45 17.85
CA ALA A 252 -4.78 -4.51 18.29
C ALA A 252 -4.42 -5.87 18.91
N VAL A 253 -5.27 -6.43 19.77
CA VAL A 253 -5.03 -7.74 20.40
C VAL A 253 -4.99 -8.86 19.37
N LEU A 254 -5.94 -8.89 18.43
CA LEU A 254 -5.97 -9.91 17.37
C LEU A 254 -4.75 -9.80 16.45
N ASN A 255 -4.44 -8.58 15.98
CA ASN A 255 -3.30 -8.37 15.08
C ASN A 255 -1.96 -8.55 15.80
N GLY A 256 -1.85 -8.22 17.08
CA GLY A 256 -0.68 -8.49 17.92
C GLY A 256 -0.49 -9.98 18.19
N GLY A 257 -1.57 -10.71 18.47
CA GLY A 257 -1.55 -12.16 18.55
C GLY A 257 -1.07 -12.80 17.24
N ARG A 258 -1.57 -12.30 16.09
CA ARG A 258 -1.10 -12.73 14.77
C ARG A 258 0.38 -12.41 14.55
N PHE A 259 0.83 -11.22 14.95
CA PHE A 259 2.23 -10.79 14.83
C PHE A 259 3.18 -11.72 15.59
N ILE A 260 2.83 -12.11 16.81
CA ILE A 260 3.64 -13.04 17.63
C ILE A 260 3.82 -14.38 16.90
N LEU A 261 2.80 -14.86 16.18
CA LEU A 261 2.90 -16.11 15.40
C LEU A 261 3.84 -16.00 14.21
N TRP A 262 4.24 -14.79 13.80
CA TRP A 262 5.23 -14.57 12.75
C TRP A 262 6.66 -14.56 13.28
N ASP A 263 6.84 -14.86 14.58
CA ASP A 263 8.13 -15.06 15.26
C ASP A 263 9.10 -13.87 15.08
N PRO A 264 8.72 -12.64 15.49
CA PRO A 264 9.53 -11.45 15.27
C PRO A 264 10.92 -11.53 15.94
N LEU A 265 11.03 -12.24 17.07
CA LEU A 265 12.30 -12.38 17.78
C LEU A 265 13.34 -13.17 16.99
N SER A 266 12.91 -14.13 16.17
CA SER A 266 13.82 -14.86 15.27
C SER A 266 14.52 -13.94 14.25
N THR A 267 13.99 -12.74 14.01
CA THR A 267 14.49 -11.81 13.01
C THR A 267 15.53 -10.82 13.52
N LEU A 268 15.83 -10.81 14.81
CA LEU A 268 16.76 -9.84 15.43
C LEU A 268 18.17 -9.90 14.83
N ARG A 269 18.58 -11.03 14.24
CA ARG A 269 19.89 -11.19 13.58
C ARG A 269 19.84 -10.97 12.07
N THR A 270 18.66 -10.69 11.51
CA THR A 270 18.45 -10.53 10.07
C THR A 270 17.83 -9.15 9.79
N PRO A 271 18.63 -8.08 9.67
CA PRO A 271 18.13 -6.72 9.45
C PRO A 271 17.21 -6.55 8.24
N LEU A 272 17.37 -7.40 7.22
CA LEU A 272 16.50 -7.43 6.03
C LEU A 272 15.01 -7.60 6.40
N LEU A 273 14.71 -8.32 7.48
CA LEU A 273 13.34 -8.59 7.93
C LEU A 273 12.78 -7.49 8.83
N TRP A 274 13.62 -6.60 9.37
CA TRP A 274 13.20 -5.60 10.36
C TRP A 274 12.17 -4.63 9.81
N SER A 275 12.32 -4.20 8.56
CA SER A 275 11.36 -3.30 7.92
C SER A 275 9.93 -3.86 7.98
N PHE A 276 9.74 -5.12 7.60
CA PHE A 276 8.44 -5.79 7.64
C PHE A 276 7.89 -5.91 9.07
N HIS A 277 8.71 -6.38 10.02
CA HIS A 277 8.26 -6.62 11.40
C HIS A 277 8.00 -5.31 12.15
N LEU A 278 8.83 -4.29 11.94
CA LEU A 278 8.64 -2.97 12.54
C LEU A 278 7.39 -2.29 11.98
N SER A 279 7.18 -2.31 10.66
CA SER A 279 5.96 -1.77 10.05
C SER A 279 4.71 -2.45 10.59
N TYR A 280 4.73 -3.77 10.77
CA TYR A 280 3.57 -4.47 11.30
C TYR A 280 3.37 -4.22 12.81
N ALA A 281 4.44 -4.07 13.59
CA ALA A 281 4.35 -3.64 14.98
C ALA A 281 3.74 -2.23 15.11
N MET A 282 4.12 -1.30 14.22
CA MET A 282 3.51 0.04 14.14
C MET A 282 2.03 -0.03 13.77
N LEU A 283 1.63 -0.92 12.85
CA LEU A 283 0.22 -1.16 12.55
C LEU A 283 -0.55 -1.58 13.82
N VAL A 284 -0.02 -2.52 14.61
CA VAL A 284 -0.66 -2.94 15.87
C VAL A 284 -0.79 -1.78 16.86
N ALA A 285 0.27 -0.97 16.99
CA ALA A 285 0.26 0.23 17.84
C ALA A 285 -0.74 1.28 17.34
N GLY A 286 -0.82 1.50 16.03
CA GLY A 286 -1.75 2.43 15.40
C GLY A 286 -3.21 2.02 15.58
N LEU A 287 -3.53 0.71 15.51
CA LEU A 287 -4.88 0.21 15.78
C LEU A 287 -5.31 0.50 17.23
N LEU A 288 -4.41 0.30 18.19
CA LEU A 288 -4.66 0.63 19.60
C LEU A 288 -4.80 2.15 19.78
N ALA A 289 -3.90 2.94 19.19
CA ALA A 289 -3.90 4.38 19.25
C ALA A 289 -5.20 4.98 18.68
N LEU A 290 -5.75 4.39 17.60
CA LEU A 290 -7.00 4.83 17.01
C LEU A 290 -8.19 4.58 17.94
N GLY A 291 -8.18 3.46 18.67
CA GLY A 291 -9.16 3.20 19.74
C GLY A 291 -9.04 4.19 20.90
N LEU A 292 -7.81 4.44 21.36
CA LEU A 292 -7.51 5.40 22.42
C LEU A 292 -7.86 6.85 22.05
N ALA A 293 -7.82 7.18 20.76
CA ALA A 293 -8.29 8.47 20.27
C ALA A 293 -9.79 8.70 20.49
N GLY A 294 -10.59 7.63 20.51
CA GLY A 294 -12.03 7.72 20.81
C GLY A 294 -12.34 8.22 22.22
N VAL A 295 -11.44 8.01 23.18
CA VAL A 295 -11.57 8.47 24.57
C VAL A 295 -10.63 9.63 24.91
N GLY A 296 -10.02 10.25 23.90
CA GLY A 296 -9.19 11.45 24.07
C GLY A 296 -7.80 11.22 24.67
N VAL A 297 -7.32 9.98 24.76
CA VAL A 297 -5.98 9.67 25.31
C VAL A 297 -4.87 10.00 24.30
N VAL A 298 -5.15 9.81 23.00
CA VAL A 298 -4.23 10.13 21.89
C VAL A 298 -4.97 11.00 20.88
N SER A 299 -4.28 11.87 20.15
CA SER A 299 -4.94 12.62 19.06
C SER A 299 -5.26 11.70 17.89
N GLY A 300 -6.39 11.94 17.22
CA GLY A 300 -6.76 11.19 16.00
C GLY A 300 -5.69 11.30 14.90
N SER A 301 -5.06 12.47 14.78
CA SER A 301 -3.94 12.68 13.86
C SER A 301 -2.77 11.76 14.18
N ALA A 302 -2.30 11.71 15.45
CA ALA A 302 -1.19 10.84 15.83
C ALA A 302 -1.50 9.36 15.61
N ALA A 303 -2.72 8.92 15.91
CA ALA A 303 -3.16 7.55 15.65
C ALA A 303 -3.11 7.19 14.16
N LEU A 304 -3.56 8.10 13.29
CA LEU A 304 -3.52 7.90 11.84
C LEU A 304 -2.10 7.94 11.26
N HIS A 305 -1.15 8.67 11.87
CA HIS A 305 0.26 8.67 11.44
C HIS A 305 1.00 7.38 11.82
N LEU A 306 0.55 6.67 12.85
CA LEU A 306 1.10 5.37 13.24
C LEU A 306 0.66 4.24 12.30
N LEU A 307 -0.48 4.42 11.61
CA LEU A 307 -1.09 3.46 10.69
C LEU A 307 -0.53 3.59 9.26
#